data_AF-A0A3B3RFK1-F1
#
_entry.id   AF-A0A3B3RFK1-F1
#
_cell.length_a   1.000
_cell.length_b   1.000
_cell.length_c   1.000
_cell.angle_alpha   90.00
_cell.angle_beta   90.00
_cell.angle_gamma   90.00
#
_symmetry.space_group_name_H-M   'P 1'
#
loop_
_entity.id
_entity.type
_entity.pdbx_description
1 polymer ?
#
loop_
_entity_poly.entity_id
_entity_poly.type
_entity_poly.pdbx_seq_one_letter_code
_entity_poly.pdbx_strand_id
1 'polypeptide(L)'
;MKMDLNTIIEKMKTGEQDAALMALQAYNKEKSQCFMFNTNEQEERERLGELVLGFLGRDLQPSCQLACLETIRILSRDKNSLGPFVTRGAIQTLSRHAGLAHSEGATLEIPDLDVIVEALKCLCNVVFNSEAAQEAGARLGLMGSLAERLKQCRGREWSHEVRFFDLRLTFLLTALRVDARVQLARELRGVSLLAHALDATLGLRWVDTFEVARVDAEEGTPPPLLGREETERTMEILKILFNITYDTNRRKVDEEEAATYRHLGAILRHCLMSSADGEDRTEDLHSHTVNLLGNLPLPCLDVLLIPKVQQGSIEYMGVNMDTVNMLLEFMEKRLDRGKKVKETLLPSLNLLTESARIHRETRKFLRMKVLPPLRDVKNRPEVGSAPRNKLVRLMTYIDTDVKHCAAEFLFVLCKESVSRFIKYTGYGNAAGLLAARGLMRGGSNPTHYSEDDDSDTEEYREAKPHINPVTGRVEDEQPNPMEGMTEEQKELEAMKLVKMFDKLSRGHVIQPMKLTADGQMTALEAADLEMLKPQQPRPHNSVSDEDSN
;
A
#
# COMPACT_ATOMS: atom_id res chain seq x y z
N MET A 1 12.46 -8.89 -47.24
CA MET A 1 12.83 -10.33 -47.30
C MET A 1 13.07 -10.78 -45.88
N LYS A 2 12.37 -11.82 -45.43
CA LYS A 2 12.56 -12.43 -44.10
C LYS A 2 13.95 -13.08 -44.09
N MET A 3 14.85 -12.63 -43.22
CA MET A 3 16.20 -13.19 -43.14
C MET A 3 16.17 -14.37 -42.16
N ASP A 4 16.62 -15.54 -42.63
CA ASP A 4 16.75 -16.72 -41.78
C ASP A 4 17.81 -16.50 -40.69
N LEU A 5 17.57 -17.03 -39.49
CA LEU A 5 18.42 -16.82 -38.32
C LEU A 5 19.84 -17.36 -38.55
N ASN A 6 19.96 -18.49 -39.25
CA ASN A 6 21.26 -19.04 -39.64
C ASN A 6 22.02 -18.12 -40.59
N THR A 7 21.33 -17.43 -41.50
CA THR A 7 21.96 -16.46 -42.41
C THR A 7 22.56 -15.28 -41.62
N ILE A 8 21.88 -14.84 -40.56
CA ILE A 8 22.39 -13.78 -39.68
C ILE A 8 23.62 -14.28 -38.91
N ILE A 9 23.56 -15.48 -38.36
CA ILE A 9 24.70 -16.11 -37.65
C ILE A 9 25.92 -16.25 -38.56
N GLU A 10 25.76 -16.69 -39.81
CA GLU A 10 26.88 -16.79 -40.75
C GLU A 10 27.48 -15.42 -41.07
N LYS A 11 26.66 -14.38 -41.22
CA LYS A 11 27.15 -13.00 -41.41
C LYS A 11 27.87 -12.45 -40.17
N MET A 12 27.45 -12.83 -38.97
CA MET A 12 28.15 -12.45 -37.74
C MET A 12 29.51 -13.15 -37.61
N LYS A 13 29.62 -14.40 -38.09
CA LYS A 13 30.88 -15.18 -38.05
C LYS A 13 31.98 -14.63 -38.96
N THR A 14 31.64 -13.89 -40.02
CA THR A 14 32.66 -13.28 -40.88
C THR A 14 33.53 -12.27 -40.13
N GLY A 15 33.02 -11.71 -39.03
CA GLY A 15 33.74 -10.74 -38.20
C GLY A 15 33.77 -9.32 -38.78
N GLU A 16 33.18 -9.09 -39.96
CA GLU A 16 33.08 -7.79 -40.61
C GLU A 16 31.95 -6.94 -39.99
N GLN A 17 32.30 -5.74 -39.52
CA GLN A 17 31.34 -4.86 -38.83
C GLN A 17 30.15 -4.46 -39.71
N ASP A 18 30.39 -4.12 -40.98
CA ASP A 18 29.33 -3.67 -41.89
C ASP A 18 28.34 -4.79 -42.23
N ALA A 19 28.86 -6.01 -42.45
CA ALA A 19 28.05 -7.19 -42.73
C ALA A 19 27.20 -7.58 -41.51
N ALA A 20 27.79 -7.54 -40.32
CA ALA A 20 27.12 -7.76 -39.05
C ALA A 20 26.02 -6.71 -38.82
N LEU A 21 26.35 -5.42 -38.96
CA LEU A 21 25.43 -4.30 -38.78
C LEU A 21 24.18 -4.44 -39.67
N MET A 22 24.36 -4.67 -40.97
CA MET A 22 23.23 -4.86 -41.89
C MET A 22 22.35 -6.05 -41.52
N ALA A 23 22.96 -7.16 -41.09
CA ALA A 23 22.23 -8.36 -40.69
C ALA A 23 21.42 -8.14 -39.40
N LEU A 24 22.04 -7.52 -38.39
CA LEU A 24 21.41 -7.24 -37.11
C LEU A 24 20.29 -6.20 -37.25
N GLN A 25 20.48 -5.13 -38.04
CA GLN A 25 19.41 -4.15 -38.29
C GLN A 25 18.19 -4.78 -38.97
N ALA A 26 18.40 -5.68 -39.95
CA ALA A 26 17.32 -6.41 -40.58
C ALA A 26 16.55 -7.29 -39.56
N TYR A 27 17.28 -7.99 -38.70
CA TYR A 27 16.72 -8.79 -37.62
C TYR A 27 15.93 -7.94 -36.62
N ASN A 28 16.53 -6.85 -36.12
CA ASN A 28 15.93 -5.96 -35.12
C ASN A 28 14.63 -5.34 -35.66
N LYS A 29 14.62 -4.92 -36.92
CA LYS A 29 13.42 -4.39 -37.56
C LYS A 29 12.28 -5.41 -37.60
N GLU A 30 12.59 -6.66 -37.92
CA GLU A 30 11.59 -7.74 -37.97
C GLU A 30 11.10 -8.14 -36.56
N LYS A 31 11.99 -8.19 -35.58
CA LYS A 31 11.71 -8.76 -34.24
C LYS A 31 11.51 -7.74 -33.13
N SER A 32 11.52 -6.44 -33.43
CA SER A 32 11.39 -5.33 -32.46
C SER A 32 10.21 -5.46 -31.50
N GLN A 33 9.06 -5.94 -31.99
CA GLN A 33 7.81 -6.16 -31.22
C GLN A 33 7.53 -7.65 -30.93
N CYS A 34 8.54 -8.50 -31.05
CA CYS A 34 8.41 -9.93 -30.77
C CYS A 34 8.53 -10.20 -29.26
N PHE A 35 7.53 -10.87 -28.70
CA PHE A 35 7.49 -11.32 -27.30
C PHE A 35 7.26 -12.84 -27.17
N MET A 36 7.01 -13.53 -28.29
CA MET A 36 6.78 -14.97 -28.36
C MET A 36 7.81 -15.58 -29.32
N PHE A 37 8.60 -16.52 -28.80
CA PHE A 37 9.71 -17.12 -29.53
C PHE A 37 9.46 -18.59 -29.82
N ASN A 38 9.95 -19.07 -30.96
CA ASN A 38 9.82 -20.46 -31.37
C ASN A 38 10.83 -21.33 -30.60
N THR A 39 10.36 -22.37 -29.91
CA THR A 39 11.23 -23.27 -29.14
C THR A 39 12.26 -24.00 -30.03
N ASN A 40 11.93 -24.25 -31.30
CA ASN A 40 12.82 -24.97 -32.22
C ASN A 40 14.05 -24.16 -32.65
N GLU A 41 14.05 -22.85 -32.43
CA GLU A 41 15.16 -21.94 -32.80
C GLU A 41 15.96 -21.49 -31.56
N GLN A 42 15.83 -22.19 -30.44
CA GLN A 42 16.44 -21.78 -29.17
C GLN A 42 17.98 -21.80 -29.23
N GLU A 43 18.56 -22.88 -29.77
CA GLU A 43 20.02 -23.03 -29.86
C GLU A 43 20.64 -21.96 -30.77
N GLU A 44 19.99 -21.65 -31.89
CA GLU A 44 20.43 -20.59 -32.81
C GLU A 44 20.36 -19.21 -32.16
N ARG A 45 19.32 -18.95 -31.35
CA ARG A 45 19.21 -17.69 -30.59
C ARG A 45 20.31 -17.55 -29.54
N GLU A 46 20.61 -18.62 -28.80
CA GLU A 46 21.70 -18.63 -27.83
C GLU A 46 23.04 -18.38 -28.52
N ARG A 47 23.28 -19.07 -29.64
CA ARG A 47 24.49 -18.90 -30.45
C ARG A 47 24.63 -17.49 -31.02
N LEU A 48 23.54 -16.89 -31.49
CA LEU A 48 23.53 -15.49 -31.91
C LEU A 48 23.86 -14.57 -30.72
N GLY A 49 23.29 -14.83 -29.55
CA GLY A 49 23.57 -14.09 -28.32
C GLY A 49 25.05 -14.10 -27.93
N GLU A 50 25.71 -15.26 -28.00
CA GLU A 50 27.15 -15.39 -27.76
C GLU A 50 27.98 -14.58 -28.74
N LEU A 51 27.66 -14.65 -30.04
CA LEU A 51 28.36 -13.92 -31.08
C LEU A 51 28.22 -12.40 -30.91
N VAL A 52 27.01 -11.93 -30.60
CA VAL A 52 26.74 -10.51 -30.38
C VAL A 52 27.45 -9.98 -29.14
N LEU A 53 27.45 -10.74 -28.03
CA LEU A 53 28.23 -10.39 -26.84
C LEU A 53 29.74 -10.36 -27.12
N GLY A 54 30.24 -11.34 -27.88
CA GLY A 54 31.64 -11.38 -28.31
C GLY A 54 32.02 -10.18 -29.17
N PHE A 55 31.10 -9.71 -30.02
CA PHE A 55 31.27 -8.50 -30.83
C PHE A 55 31.35 -7.24 -29.95
N LEU A 56 30.48 -7.11 -28.95
CA LEU A 56 30.48 -5.98 -28.00
C LEU A 56 31.74 -5.90 -27.12
N GLY A 57 32.55 -6.97 -27.09
CA GLY A 57 33.88 -6.97 -26.47
C GLY A 57 34.98 -6.33 -27.33
N ARG A 58 34.69 -5.99 -28.59
CA ARG A 58 35.61 -5.36 -29.55
C ARG A 58 35.37 -3.85 -29.61
N ASP A 59 36.31 -3.14 -30.22
CA ASP A 59 36.10 -1.74 -30.61
C ASP A 59 35.20 -1.68 -31.85
N LEU A 60 34.01 -1.12 -31.68
CA LEU A 60 32.92 -1.13 -32.66
C LEU A 60 32.43 0.28 -32.93
N GLN A 61 32.02 0.57 -34.17
CA GLN A 61 31.30 1.79 -34.47
C GLN A 61 29.99 1.91 -33.65
N PRO A 62 29.56 3.12 -33.23
CA PRO A 62 28.37 3.30 -32.38
C PRO A 62 27.10 2.67 -32.94
N SER A 63 26.90 2.73 -34.27
CA SER A 63 25.76 2.10 -34.96
C SER A 63 25.76 0.57 -34.81
N CYS A 64 26.94 -0.06 -34.84
CA CYS A 64 27.12 -1.50 -34.65
C CYS A 64 26.91 -1.89 -33.18
N GLN A 65 27.39 -1.08 -32.24
CA GLN A 65 27.12 -1.27 -30.80
C GLN A 65 25.62 -1.24 -30.52
N LEU A 66 24.92 -0.23 -31.04
CA LEU A 66 23.47 -0.08 -30.86
C LEU A 66 22.71 -1.27 -31.46
N ALA A 67 23.03 -1.68 -32.69
CA ALA A 67 22.39 -2.84 -33.32
C ALA A 67 22.62 -4.13 -32.53
N CYS A 68 23.83 -4.33 -31.98
CA CYS A 68 24.14 -5.46 -31.10
C CYS A 68 23.28 -5.44 -29.82
N LEU A 69 23.21 -4.29 -29.14
CA LEU A 69 22.44 -4.14 -27.90
C LEU A 69 20.93 -4.32 -28.15
N GLU A 70 20.40 -3.79 -29.25
CA GLU A 70 19.01 -4.02 -29.65
C GLU A 70 18.71 -5.51 -29.86
N THR A 71 19.63 -6.24 -30.51
CA THR A 71 19.50 -7.69 -30.67
C THR A 71 19.51 -8.38 -29.31
N ILE A 72 20.43 -8.02 -28.40
CA ILE A 72 20.45 -8.56 -27.02
C ILE A 72 19.15 -8.24 -26.28
N ARG A 73 18.61 -7.02 -26.40
CA ARG A 73 17.34 -6.64 -25.76
C ARG A 73 16.19 -7.49 -26.28
N ILE A 74 16.15 -7.81 -27.57
CA ILE A 74 15.12 -8.69 -28.15
C ILE A 74 15.31 -10.12 -27.62
N LEU A 75 16.52 -10.66 -27.70
CA LEU A 75 16.82 -12.03 -27.27
C LEU A 75 16.59 -12.24 -25.76
N SER A 76 16.90 -11.23 -24.93
CA SER A 76 16.70 -11.27 -23.47
C SER A 76 15.24 -11.26 -23.01
N ARG A 77 14.28 -11.09 -23.93
CA ARG A 77 12.85 -11.32 -23.66
C ARG A 77 12.50 -12.79 -23.58
N ASP A 78 13.26 -13.65 -24.27
CA ASP A 78 13.08 -15.10 -24.22
C ASP A 78 13.78 -15.68 -22.99
N LYS A 79 13.01 -16.12 -22.00
CA LYS A 79 13.53 -16.71 -20.77
C LYS A 79 14.36 -17.97 -21.01
N ASN A 80 14.09 -18.70 -22.08
CA ASN A 80 14.74 -19.98 -22.37
C ASN A 80 16.14 -19.77 -22.98
N SER A 81 16.37 -18.66 -23.68
CA SER A 81 17.64 -18.37 -24.38
C SER A 81 18.57 -17.41 -23.61
N LEU A 82 18.40 -17.28 -22.28
CA LEU A 82 19.18 -16.32 -21.47
C LEU A 82 20.62 -16.75 -21.17
N GLY A 83 20.97 -18.02 -21.39
CA GLY A 83 22.28 -18.60 -21.04
C GLY A 83 23.50 -17.72 -21.35
N PRO A 84 23.62 -17.15 -22.57
CA PRO A 84 24.76 -16.30 -22.93
C PRO A 84 24.86 -15.01 -22.10
N PHE A 85 23.72 -14.43 -21.68
CA PHE A 85 23.65 -13.09 -21.09
C PHE A 85 23.79 -13.06 -19.57
N VAL A 86 23.74 -14.22 -18.91
CA VAL A 86 23.71 -14.30 -17.43
C VAL A 86 25.10 -14.49 -16.81
N THR A 87 26.15 -14.60 -17.63
CA THR A 87 27.53 -14.76 -17.15
C THR A 87 28.08 -13.46 -16.56
N ARG A 88 29.04 -13.56 -15.63
CA ARG A 88 29.71 -12.37 -15.06
C ARG A 88 30.33 -11.48 -16.15
N GLY A 89 30.94 -12.08 -17.17
CA GLY A 89 31.52 -11.35 -18.30
C GLY A 89 30.47 -10.60 -19.13
N ALA A 90 29.33 -11.23 -19.40
CA ALA A 90 28.23 -10.59 -20.11
C ALA A 90 27.67 -9.38 -19.34
N ILE A 91 27.38 -9.56 -18.04
CA ILE A 91 26.89 -8.45 -17.20
C ILE A 91 27.93 -7.33 -17.12
N GLN A 92 29.21 -7.63 -17.00
CA GLN A 92 30.27 -6.63 -17.00
C GLN A 92 30.34 -5.83 -18.31
N THR A 93 30.23 -6.51 -19.46
CA THR A 93 30.20 -5.86 -20.78
C THR A 93 28.97 -4.96 -20.93
N LEU A 94 27.79 -5.44 -20.56
CA LEU A 94 26.57 -4.62 -20.58
C LEU A 94 26.67 -3.43 -19.61
N SER A 95 27.27 -3.62 -18.44
CA SER A 95 27.49 -2.55 -17.45
C SER A 95 28.45 -1.47 -17.98
N ARG A 96 29.45 -1.86 -18.76
CA ARG A 96 30.39 -0.92 -19.41
C ARG A 96 29.65 -0.06 -20.45
N HIS A 97 28.89 -0.69 -21.33
CA HIS A 97 28.08 0.03 -22.34
C HIS A 97 26.96 0.86 -21.71
N ALA A 98 26.45 0.47 -20.55
CA ALA A 98 25.51 1.25 -19.75
C ALA A 98 26.17 2.40 -18.97
N GLY A 99 27.50 2.59 -19.05
CA GLY A 99 28.22 3.63 -18.31
C GLY A 99 28.21 3.43 -16.78
N LEU A 100 28.07 2.18 -16.31
CA LEU A 100 28.01 1.81 -14.89
C LEU A 100 29.28 1.11 -14.38
N ALA A 101 30.20 0.75 -15.27
CA ALA A 101 31.46 0.12 -14.86
C ALA A 101 32.45 1.16 -14.37
N HIS A 102 32.88 1.06 -13.11
CA HIS A 102 34.01 1.82 -12.58
C HIS A 102 35.31 1.11 -13.00
N SER A 103 36.08 1.72 -13.90
CA SER A 103 37.48 1.35 -14.08
C SER A 103 38.31 2.34 -13.27
N GLU A 104 38.89 1.92 -12.16
CA GLU A 104 39.87 2.73 -11.43
C GLU A 104 40.98 3.17 -12.40
N GLY A 105 41.13 4.48 -12.61
CA GLY A 105 42.24 5.06 -13.36
C GLY A 105 42.07 5.28 -14.87
N ALA A 106 40.90 5.06 -15.46
CA ALA A 106 40.63 5.43 -16.86
C ALA A 106 39.57 6.53 -16.94
N THR A 107 39.87 7.63 -17.65
CA THR A 107 38.84 8.55 -18.15
C THR A 107 37.98 7.78 -19.14
N LEU A 108 36.88 7.21 -18.66
CA LEU A 108 35.91 6.52 -19.51
C LEU A 108 35.24 7.59 -20.39
N GLU A 109 35.45 7.48 -21.71
CA GLU A 109 34.56 8.16 -22.65
C GLU A 109 33.14 7.69 -22.37
N ILE A 110 32.26 8.64 -22.04
CA ILE A 110 30.85 8.35 -21.80
C ILE A 110 30.28 7.83 -23.13
N PRO A 111 29.72 6.60 -23.16
CA PRO A 111 29.13 6.08 -24.38
C PRO A 111 27.98 6.97 -24.87
N ASP A 112 27.62 6.86 -26.14
CA ASP A 112 26.45 7.56 -26.69
C ASP A 112 25.19 7.26 -25.85
N LEU A 113 24.32 8.25 -25.67
CA LEU A 113 23.11 8.13 -24.85
C LEU A 113 22.22 6.99 -25.34
N ASP A 114 22.12 6.79 -26.66
CA ASP A 114 21.33 5.70 -27.24
C ASP A 114 21.90 4.32 -26.87
N VAL A 115 23.22 4.19 -26.85
CA VAL A 115 23.93 2.96 -26.44
C VAL A 115 23.69 2.68 -24.95
N ILE A 116 23.76 3.72 -24.11
CA ILE A 116 23.51 3.61 -22.66
C ILE A 116 22.08 3.12 -22.40
N VAL A 117 21.10 3.78 -23.03
CA VAL A 117 19.67 3.42 -22.88
C VAL A 117 19.43 1.97 -23.28
N GLU A 118 19.99 1.55 -24.41
CA GLU A 118 19.79 0.20 -24.92
C GLU A 118 20.48 -0.87 -24.05
N ALA A 119 21.67 -0.58 -23.54
CA ALA A 119 22.35 -1.43 -22.57
C ALA A 119 21.58 -1.54 -21.24
N LEU A 120 20.99 -0.45 -20.74
CA LEU A 120 20.16 -0.47 -19.54
C LEU A 120 18.87 -1.29 -19.74
N LYS A 121 18.23 -1.20 -20.91
CA LYS A 121 17.09 -2.06 -21.27
C LYS A 121 17.48 -3.53 -21.27
N CYS A 122 18.66 -3.88 -21.81
CA CYS A 122 19.20 -5.24 -21.74
C CYS A 122 19.38 -5.70 -20.28
N LEU A 123 20.05 -4.89 -19.45
CA LEU A 123 20.26 -5.20 -18.03
C LEU A 123 18.93 -5.40 -17.30
N CYS A 124 17.93 -4.54 -17.53
CA CYS A 124 16.60 -4.69 -16.95
C CYS A 124 15.97 -6.05 -17.29
N ASN A 125 15.98 -6.44 -18.58
CA ASN A 125 15.42 -7.72 -19.01
C ASN A 125 16.15 -8.91 -18.39
N VAL A 126 17.48 -8.90 -18.42
CA VAL A 126 18.31 -10.02 -17.96
C VAL A 126 18.20 -10.17 -16.43
N VAL A 127 18.25 -9.07 -15.67
CA VAL A 127 18.09 -9.07 -14.20
C VAL A 127 16.68 -9.50 -13.79
N PHE A 128 15.65 -9.06 -14.51
CA PHE A 128 14.27 -9.45 -14.23
C PHE A 128 14.03 -10.95 -14.43
N ASN A 129 14.67 -11.55 -15.44
CA ASN A 129 14.40 -12.92 -15.84
C ASN A 129 15.38 -13.97 -15.27
N SER A 130 16.51 -13.59 -14.66
CA SER A 130 17.53 -14.55 -14.20
C SER A 130 18.16 -14.20 -12.84
N GLU A 131 18.06 -15.11 -11.88
CA GLU A 131 18.72 -15.02 -10.57
C GLU A 131 20.25 -15.02 -10.69
N ALA A 132 20.81 -15.77 -11.64
CA ALA A 132 22.25 -15.83 -11.88
C ALA A 132 22.80 -14.45 -12.31
N ALA A 133 22.04 -13.72 -13.14
CA ALA A 133 22.38 -12.36 -13.52
C ALA A 133 22.26 -11.37 -12.36
N GLN A 134 21.24 -11.54 -11.49
CA GLN A 134 21.10 -10.73 -10.28
C GLN A 134 22.32 -10.90 -9.35
N GLU A 135 22.78 -12.14 -9.16
CA GLU A 135 23.99 -12.46 -8.38
C GLU A 135 25.27 -11.90 -9.01
N ALA A 136 25.43 -12.04 -10.34
CA ALA A 136 26.55 -11.46 -11.07
C ALA A 136 26.58 -9.93 -10.95
N GLY A 137 25.42 -9.28 -11.06
CA GLY A 137 25.26 -7.84 -10.89
C GLY A 137 25.62 -7.35 -9.49
N ALA A 138 25.22 -8.09 -8.45
CA ALA A 138 25.58 -7.80 -7.06
C ALA A 138 27.10 -7.86 -6.85
N ARG A 139 27.77 -8.92 -7.36
CA ARG A 139 29.24 -9.07 -7.27
C ARG A 139 30.03 -8.01 -8.03
N LEU A 140 29.43 -7.41 -9.06
CA LEU A 140 30.01 -6.32 -9.82
C LEU A 140 29.73 -4.94 -9.22
N GLY A 141 28.99 -4.86 -8.10
CA GLY A 141 28.70 -3.60 -7.44
C GLY A 141 27.72 -2.69 -8.20
N LEU A 142 26.84 -3.26 -9.04
CA LEU A 142 25.90 -2.49 -9.87
C LEU A 142 25.07 -1.48 -9.07
N MET A 143 24.63 -1.85 -7.87
CA MET A 143 23.84 -0.97 -7.01
C MET A 143 24.61 0.29 -6.60
N GLY A 144 25.90 0.16 -6.29
CA GLY A 144 26.77 1.29 -5.98
C GLY A 144 26.91 2.22 -7.18
N SER A 145 27.16 1.68 -8.37
CA SER A 145 27.26 2.49 -9.59
C SER A 145 25.98 3.22 -9.94
N LEU A 146 24.82 2.56 -9.79
CA LEU A 146 23.51 3.18 -9.99
C LEU A 146 23.28 4.30 -8.98
N ALA A 147 23.63 4.09 -7.70
CA ALA A 147 23.49 5.11 -6.67
C ALA A 147 24.38 6.33 -6.95
N GLU A 148 25.62 6.15 -7.41
CA GLU A 148 26.48 7.28 -7.80
C GLU A 148 25.89 8.08 -8.96
N ARG A 149 25.35 7.41 -10.00
CA ARG A 149 24.67 8.12 -11.10
C ARG A 149 23.39 8.80 -10.64
N LEU A 150 22.62 8.19 -9.73
CA LEU A 150 21.44 8.81 -9.12
C LEU A 150 21.80 10.05 -8.29
N LYS A 151 23.01 10.20 -7.75
CA LYS A 151 23.41 11.48 -7.10
C LYS A 151 23.47 12.64 -8.10
N GLN A 152 23.63 12.35 -9.38
CA GLN A 152 23.72 13.34 -10.46
C GLN A 152 22.34 13.73 -11.02
N CYS A 153 21.25 13.60 -10.24
CA CYS A 153 19.87 13.90 -10.65
C CYS A 153 19.64 15.31 -11.24
N ARG A 154 20.48 16.30 -10.92
CA ARG A 154 20.36 17.67 -11.46
C ARG A 154 21.31 17.92 -12.64
N GLY A 155 22.18 16.97 -12.99
CA GLY A 155 23.11 17.09 -14.11
C GLY A 155 22.37 17.11 -15.45
N ARG A 156 22.77 17.98 -16.38
CA ARG A 156 22.15 18.05 -17.73
C ARG A 156 22.63 16.95 -18.68
N GLU A 157 23.54 16.10 -18.21
CA GLU A 157 24.25 15.09 -18.99
C GLU A 157 23.35 13.89 -19.35
N TRP A 158 22.31 13.62 -18.56
CA TRP A 158 21.48 12.41 -18.69
C TRP A 158 20.07 12.72 -19.19
N SER A 159 19.66 12.06 -20.28
CA SER A 159 18.31 12.12 -20.85
C SER A 159 17.25 11.51 -19.91
N HIS A 160 15.95 11.75 -20.19
CA HIS A 160 14.86 11.10 -19.43
C HIS A 160 14.98 9.57 -19.47
N GLU A 161 15.24 8.99 -20.65
CA GLU A 161 15.28 7.53 -20.81
C GLU A 161 16.38 6.90 -19.97
N VAL A 162 17.59 7.47 -19.93
CA VAL A 162 18.69 6.97 -19.09
C VAL A 162 18.26 6.95 -17.63
N ARG A 163 17.74 8.06 -17.13
CA ARG A 163 17.29 8.19 -15.73
C ARG A 163 16.16 7.21 -15.40
N PHE A 164 15.22 7.06 -16.33
CA PHE A 164 14.09 6.15 -16.15
C PHE A 164 14.57 4.70 -16.05
N PHE A 165 15.47 4.27 -16.94
CA PHE A 165 15.98 2.90 -16.91
C PHE A 165 16.96 2.64 -15.75
N ASP A 166 17.66 3.66 -15.25
CA ASP A 166 18.41 3.58 -13.99
C ASP A 166 17.51 3.29 -12.80
N LEU A 167 16.43 4.06 -12.69
CA LEU A 167 15.43 3.87 -11.66
C LEU A 167 14.74 2.51 -11.81
N ARG A 168 14.40 2.10 -13.05
CA ARG A 168 13.80 0.79 -13.30
C ARG A 168 14.74 -0.35 -12.92
N LEU A 169 16.03 -0.27 -13.25
CA LEU A 169 17.01 -1.28 -12.86
C LEU A 169 17.20 -1.32 -11.34
N THR A 170 17.25 -0.15 -10.69
CA THR A 170 17.31 -0.03 -9.23
C THR A 170 16.07 -0.65 -8.56
N PHE A 171 14.88 -0.40 -9.11
CA PHE A 171 13.63 -1.01 -8.66
C PHE A 171 13.69 -2.54 -8.77
N LEU A 172 14.13 -3.07 -9.91
CA LEU A 172 14.25 -4.51 -10.11
C LEU A 172 15.21 -5.15 -9.11
N LEU A 173 16.40 -4.58 -8.94
CA LEU A 173 17.40 -5.08 -7.98
C LEU A 173 16.87 -5.06 -6.54
N THR A 174 16.23 -3.97 -6.12
CA THR A 174 15.68 -3.86 -4.75
C THR A 174 14.42 -4.71 -4.52
N ALA A 175 13.65 -4.98 -5.57
CA ALA A 175 12.47 -5.84 -5.52
C ALA A 175 12.88 -7.31 -5.41
N LEU A 176 13.85 -7.75 -6.22
CA LEU A 176 14.23 -9.16 -6.40
C LEU A 176 15.26 -9.62 -5.38
N ARG A 177 16.10 -8.71 -4.85
CA ARG A 177 17.21 -9.04 -3.95
C ARG A 177 17.16 -8.31 -2.62
N VAL A 178 17.19 -9.08 -1.53
CA VAL A 178 17.14 -8.55 -0.15
C VAL A 178 18.44 -7.85 0.22
N ASP A 179 19.59 -8.38 -0.17
CA ASP A 179 20.91 -7.77 0.07
C ASP A 179 21.04 -6.43 -0.66
N ALA A 180 20.63 -6.34 -1.93
CA ALA A 180 20.63 -5.09 -2.70
C ALA A 180 19.70 -4.03 -2.07
N ARG A 181 18.55 -4.46 -1.54
CA ARG A 181 17.62 -3.60 -0.79
C ARG A 181 18.26 -3.07 0.49
N VAL A 182 18.91 -3.92 1.27
CA VAL A 182 19.59 -3.53 2.52
C VAL A 182 20.77 -2.60 2.23
N GLN A 183 21.57 -2.92 1.22
CA GLN A 183 22.68 -2.10 0.75
C GLN A 183 22.21 -0.69 0.37
N LEU A 184 21.18 -0.59 -0.47
CA LEU A 184 20.64 0.72 -0.85
C LEU A 184 20.06 1.47 0.36
N ALA A 185 19.29 0.78 1.21
CA ALA A 185 18.65 1.40 2.37
C ALA A 185 19.66 1.97 3.37
N ARG A 186 20.68 1.19 3.73
CA ARG A 186 21.58 1.48 4.86
C ARG A 186 22.92 2.03 4.41
N GLU A 187 23.64 1.34 3.53
CA GLU A 187 25.01 1.70 3.16
C GLU A 187 25.03 2.94 2.26
N LEU A 188 24.11 3.01 1.31
CA LEU A 188 24.05 4.08 0.31
C LEU A 188 23.08 5.22 0.68
N ARG A 189 22.56 5.21 1.93
CA ARG A 189 21.57 6.18 2.44
C ARG A 189 20.41 6.43 1.46
N GLY A 190 19.84 5.34 0.93
CA GLY A 190 18.93 5.35 -0.21
C GLY A 190 17.67 6.21 -0.02
N VAL A 191 17.15 6.33 1.22
CA VAL A 191 15.98 7.19 1.49
C VAL A 191 16.32 8.66 1.19
N SER A 192 17.45 9.14 1.71
CA SER A 192 17.91 10.52 1.44
C SER A 192 18.22 10.70 -0.04
N LEU A 193 18.97 9.78 -0.65
CA LEU A 193 19.31 9.83 -2.08
C LEU A 193 18.07 9.94 -2.97
N LEU A 194 17.07 9.09 -2.73
CA LEU A 194 15.84 9.04 -3.53
C LEU A 194 14.91 10.21 -3.21
N ALA A 195 14.89 10.74 -1.98
CA ALA A 195 14.17 11.97 -1.65
C ALA A 195 14.74 13.16 -2.44
N HIS A 196 16.07 13.29 -2.53
CA HIS A 196 16.71 14.31 -3.37
C HIS A 196 16.42 14.09 -4.87
N ALA A 197 16.38 12.84 -5.33
CA ALA A 197 16.00 12.52 -6.70
C ALA A 197 14.54 12.90 -7.00
N LEU A 198 13.64 12.70 -6.04
CA LEU A 198 12.22 13.04 -6.13
C LEU A 198 12.04 14.56 -6.16
N ASP A 199 12.69 15.28 -5.24
CA ASP A 199 12.75 16.74 -5.18
C ASP A 199 13.24 17.36 -6.50
N ALA A 200 14.31 16.79 -7.08
CA ALA A 200 14.84 17.22 -8.36
C ALA A 200 13.89 16.90 -9.54
N THR A 201 13.24 15.73 -9.52
CA THR A 201 12.30 15.30 -10.58
C THR A 201 11.05 16.15 -10.62
N LEU A 202 10.56 16.59 -9.45
CA LEU A 202 9.38 17.42 -9.30
C LEU A 202 9.68 18.93 -9.37
N GLY A 203 10.96 19.33 -9.42
CA GLY A 203 11.37 20.73 -9.51
C GLY A 203 10.91 21.55 -8.30
N LEU A 204 11.12 21.03 -7.08
CA LEU A 204 10.61 21.66 -5.87
C LEU A 204 11.53 22.76 -5.33
N ARG A 205 10.90 23.74 -4.66
CA ARG A 205 11.49 24.76 -3.79
C ARG A 205 10.91 24.64 -2.37
N TRP A 206 11.77 24.77 -1.37
CA TRP A 206 11.40 24.73 0.04
C TRP A 206 11.06 26.14 0.51
N VAL A 207 9.77 26.39 0.76
CA VAL A 207 9.24 27.72 1.11
C VAL A 207 9.27 27.94 2.62
N ASP A 208 9.05 26.87 3.39
CA ASP A 208 9.11 26.85 4.86
C ASP A 208 9.52 25.44 5.32
N THR A 209 9.62 25.25 6.63
CA THR A 209 9.92 23.96 7.27
C THR A 209 8.87 22.92 6.86
N PHE A 210 9.30 21.93 6.08
CA PHE A 210 8.42 20.91 5.51
C PHE A 210 7.29 21.44 4.61
N GLU A 211 7.48 22.61 4.01
CA GLU A 211 6.57 23.18 3.02
C GLU A 211 7.28 23.37 1.68
N VAL A 212 6.74 22.74 0.65
CA VAL A 212 7.31 22.71 -0.70
C VAL A 212 6.31 23.22 -1.73
N ALA A 213 6.83 23.95 -2.72
CA ALA A 213 6.10 24.37 -3.91
C ALA A 213 6.95 24.05 -5.14
N ARG A 214 6.35 24.01 -6.33
CA ARG A 214 7.16 23.92 -7.55
C ARG A 214 7.81 25.26 -7.86
N VAL A 215 8.95 25.23 -8.56
CA VAL A 215 9.66 26.45 -9.00
C VAL A 215 8.85 27.25 -10.01
N ASP A 216 8.05 26.57 -10.84
CA ASP A 216 7.18 27.14 -11.88
C ASP A 216 5.78 27.51 -11.37
N ALA A 217 5.48 27.32 -10.08
CA ALA A 217 4.18 27.65 -9.52
C ALA A 217 4.06 29.17 -9.26
N GLU A 218 3.14 29.83 -9.97
CA GLU A 218 2.74 31.22 -9.71
C GLU A 218 1.73 31.30 -8.56
N GLU A 219 1.91 32.28 -7.66
CA GLU A 219 1.01 32.52 -6.54
C GLU A 219 -0.43 32.77 -7.00
N GLY A 220 -1.36 31.96 -6.50
CA GLY A 220 -2.79 32.07 -6.81
C GLY A 220 -3.27 31.29 -8.04
N THR A 221 -2.38 30.53 -8.71
CA THR A 221 -2.76 29.62 -9.80
C THR A 221 -2.77 28.16 -9.34
N PRO A 222 -3.67 27.30 -9.88
CA PRO A 222 -3.61 25.88 -9.59
C PRO A 222 -2.27 25.30 -10.08
N PRO A 223 -1.65 24.38 -9.31
CA PRO A 223 -0.34 23.84 -9.65
C PRO A 223 -0.38 23.16 -11.04
N PRO A 224 0.68 23.35 -11.85
CA PRO A 224 0.72 22.77 -13.19
C PRO A 224 0.71 21.23 -13.10
N LEU A 225 0.06 20.60 -14.09
CA LEU A 225 0.05 19.16 -14.23
C LEU A 225 1.47 18.61 -14.34
N LEU A 226 1.72 17.46 -13.74
CA LEU A 226 2.98 16.75 -13.91
C LEU A 226 3.10 16.24 -15.35
N GLY A 227 4.24 16.52 -15.99
CA GLY A 227 4.54 15.99 -17.30
C GLY A 227 4.59 14.47 -17.27
N ARG A 228 4.36 13.83 -18.43
CA ARG A 228 4.39 12.36 -18.53
C ARG A 228 5.71 11.78 -18.05
N GLU A 229 6.81 12.34 -18.52
CA GLU A 229 8.17 11.92 -18.18
C GLU A 229 8.48 12.08 -16.68
N GLU A 230 8.03 13.19 -16.08
CA GLU A 230 8.18 13.49 -14.66
C GLU A 230 7.38 12.47 -13.83
N THR A 231 6.15 12.19 -14.23
CA THR A 231 5.26 11.23 -13.58
C THR A 231 5.86 9.82 -13.60
N GLU A 232 6.37 9.37 -14.76
CA GLU A 232 6.99 8.05 -14.91
C GLU A 232 8.21 7.89 -13.97
N ARG A 233 9.12 8.87 -13.93
CA ARG A 233 10.28 8.85 -13.01
C ARG A 233 9.87 8.91 -11.55
N THR A 234 8.90 9.76 -11.22
CA THR A 234 8.34 9.89 -9.86
C THR A 234 7.81 8.55 -9.37
N MET A 235 7.00 7.86 -10.18
CA MET A 235 6.47 6.55 -9.82
C MET A 235 7.56 5.48 -9.65
N GLU A 236 8.62 5.48 -10.48
CA GLU A 236 9.75 4.58 -10.26
C GLU A 236 10.46 4.85 -8.92
N ILE A 237 10.73 6.12 -8.61
CA ILE A 237 11.35 6.52 -7.32
C ILE A 237 10.48 6.06 -6.15
N LEU A 238 9.16 6.31 -6.20
CA LEU A 238 8.22 5.89 -5.16
C LEU A 238 8.23 4.37 -4.94
N LYS A 239 8.32 3.57 -6.01
CA LYS A 239 8.40 2.11 -5.91
C LYS A 239 9.71 1.65 -5.27
N ILE A 240 10.84 2.27 -5.60
CA ILE A 240 12.14 1.95 -4.96
C ILE A 240 12.09 2.31 -3.48
N LEU A 241 11.60 3.51 -3.16
CA LEU A 241 11.41 3.97 -1.78
C LEU A 241 10.52 2.99 -1.00
N PHE A 242 9.41 2.55 -1.58
CA PHE A 242 8.53 1.54 -0.97
C PHE A 242 9.29 0.24 -0.65
N ASN A 243 10.09 -0.28 -1.59
CA ASN A 243 10.89 -1.48 -1.36
C ASN A 243 11.85 -1.33 -0.18
N ILE A 244 12.58 -0.20 -0.09
CA ILE A 244 13.61 0.00 0.95
C ILE A 244 13.06 0.43 2.31
N THR A 245 11.79 0.86 2.39
CA THR A 245 11.14 1.36 3.62
C THR A 245 10.13 0.39 4.23
N TYR A 246 9.93 -0.79 3.65
CA TYR A 246 8.85 -1.72 4.00
C TYR A 246 8.65 -2.01 5.51
N ASP A 247 9.71 -2.02 6.32
CA ASP A 247 9.65 -2.31 7.76
C ASP A 247 9.92 -1.09 8.67
N THR A 248 10.00 0.12 8.13
CA THR A 248 10.43 1.29 8.91
C THR A 248 9.38 1.71 9.94
N ASN A 249 8.09 1.68 9.60
CA ASN A 249 7.00 2.08 10.50
C ASN A 249 6.92 1.29 11.83
N ARG A 250 7.54 0.11 11.91
CA ARG A 250 7.63 -0.74 13.11
C ARG A 250 8.88 -0.51 13.95
N ARG A 251 9.81 0.32 13.47
CA ARG A 251 11.10 0.57 14.13
C ARG A 251 11.07 1.93 14.83
N LYS A 252 11.82 2.02 15.93
CA LYS A 252 12.17 3.31 16.51
C LYS A 252 13.25 3.92 15.61
N VAL A 253 12.94 5.09 15.06
CA VAL A 253 13.89 5.90 14.29
C VAL A 253 14.53 6.92 15.21
N ASP A 254 15.78 7.26 14.94
CA ASP A 254 16.44 8.39 15.61
C ASP A 254 15.97 9.74 15.02
N GLU A 255 16.46 10.84 15.58
CA GLU A 255 16.05 12.19 15.15
C GLU A 255 16.54 12.54 13.73
N GLU A 256 17.69 12.02 13.28
CA GLU A 256 18.24 12.27 11.93
C GLU A 256 17.41 11.54 10.87
N GLU A 257 17.08 10.26 11.14
CA GLU A 257 16.18 9.46 10.32
C GLU A 257 14.77 10.08 10.31
N ALA A 258 14.25 10.51 11.46
CA ALA A 258 12.94 11.16 11.55
C ALA A 258 12.90 12.46 10.75
N ALA A 259 13.94 13.28 10.78
CA ALA A 259 14.04 14.48 9.95
C ALA A 259 14.03 14.14 8.45
N THR A 260 14.74 13.08 8.05
CA THR A 260 14.74 12.57 6.67
C THR A 260 13.35 12.08 6.25
N TYR A 261 12.64 11.37 7.12
CA TYR A 261 11.28 10.90 6.84
C TYR A 261 10.24 12.02 6.80
N ARG A 262 10.36 13.05 7.64
CA ARG A 262 9.51 14.25 7.54
C ARG A 262 9.77 15.03 6.25
N HIS A 263 11.04 15.15 5.85
CA HIS A 263 11.41 15.75 4.57
C HIS A 263 10.78 14.99 3.40
N LEU A 264 10.90 13.65 3.39
CA LEU A 264 10.23 12.81 2.40
C LEU A 264 8.70 12.98 2.46
N GLY A 265 8.10 12.98 3.65
CA GLY A 265 6.66 13.15 3.84
C GLY A 265 6.12 14.47 3.29
N ALA A 266 6.89 15.57 3.36
CA ALA A 266 6.54 16.83 2.72
C ALA A 266 6.48 16.73 1.19
N ILE A 267 7.42 16.01 0.58
CA ILE A 267 7.43 15.76 -0.87
C ILE A 267 6.25 14.86 -1.26
N LEU A 268 5.95 13.82 -0.48
CA LEU A 268 4.80 12.93 -0.71
C LEU A 268 3.47 13.65 -0.59
N ARG A 269 3.36 14.58 0.36
CA ARG A 269 2.20 15.48 0.45
C ARG A 269 2.01 16.26 -0.85
N HIS A 270 3.09 16.81 -1.41
CA HIS A 270 3.02 17.48 -2.71
C HIS A 270 2.59 16.53 -3.84
N CYS A 271 3.12 15.31 -3.90
CA CYS A 271 2.69 14.29 -4.88
C CYS A 271 1.18 14.00 -4.78
N LEU A 272 0.65 13.91 -3.56
CA LEU A 272 -0.78 13.64 -3.34
C LEU A 272 -1.67 14.81 -3.78
N MET A 273 -1.20 16.05 -3.60
CA MET A 273 -1.92 17.25 -4.04
C MET A 273 -1.70 17.58 -5.52
N SER A 274 -0.86 16.81 -6.23
CA SER A 274 -0.57 17.00 -7.65
C SER A 274 -1.43 16.10 -8.52
N SER A 275 -1.65 16.52 -9.76
CA SER A 275 -2.33 15.76 -10.80
C SER A 275 -1.37 15.48 -11.96
N ALA A 276 -1.47 14.29 -12.55
CA ALA A 276 -0.71 13.89 -13.73
C ALA A 276 -1.57 14.03 -15.00
N ASP A 277 -0.94 13.89 -16.16
CA ASP A 277 -1.63 13.80 -17.45
C ASP A 277 -2.51 12.53 -17.52
N GLY A 278 -3.80 12.70 -17.22
CA GLY A 278 -4.84 11.68 -17.23
C GLY A 278 -5.25 11.19 -15.83
N GLU A 279 -6.52 10.79 -15.69
CA GLU A 279 -7.08 10.30 -14.43
C GLU A 279 -6.40 9.01 -13.94
N ASP A 280 -6.15 8.07 -14.85
CA ASP A 280 -5.53 6.78 -14.52
C ASP A 280 -4.11 6.96 -13.95
N ARG A 281 -3.29 7.80 -14.59
CA ARG A 281 -1.92 8.08 -14.11
C ARG A 281 -1.92 8.85 -12.79
N THR A 282 -2.85 9.77 -12.61
CA THR A 282 -3.02 10.50 -11.35
C THR A 282 -3.33 9.52 -10.22
N GLU A 283 -4.23 8.57 -10.48
CA GLU A 283 -4.57 7.55 -9.50
C GLU A 283 -3.42 6.57 -9.21
N ASP A 284 -2.62 6.20 -10.20
CA ASP A 284 -1.42 5.39 -10.01
C ASP A 284 -0.35 6.13 -9.19
N LEU A 285 -0.13 7.42 -9.47
CA LEU A 285 0.75 8.29 -8.69
C LEU A 285 0.30 8.38 -7.23
N HIS A 286 -0.98 8.65 -6.99
CA HIS A 286 -1.56 8.70 -5.65
C HIS A 286 -1.46 7.34 -4.95
N SER A 287 -1.68 6.23 -5.66
CA SER A 287 -1.53 4.87 -5.14
C SER A 287 -0.13 4.61 -4.60
N HIS A 288 0.90 4.89 -5.41
CA HIS A 288 2.29 4.73 -4.99
C HIS A 288 2.68 5.66 -3.84
N THR A 289 2.13 6.88 -3.83
CA THR A 289 2.35 7.86 -2.77
C THR A 289 1.74 7.40 -1.44
N VAL A 290 0.49 6.93 -1.44
CA VAL A 290 -0.20 6.41 -0.26
C VAL A 290 0.49 5.16 0.29
N ASN A 291 0.91 4.24 -0.58
CA ASN A 291 1.67 3.06 -0.18
C ASN A 291 2.95 3.42 0.56
N LEU A 292 3.68 4.43 0.08
CA LEU A 292 4.92 4.87 0.71
C LEU A 292 4.66 5.65 2.01
N LEU A 293 3.62 6.49 2.06
CA LEU A 293 3.21 7.16 3.30
C LEU A 293 2.91 6.14 4.42
N GLY A 294 2.29 5.01 4.08
CA GLY A 294 2.04 3.91 5.02
C GLY A 294 3.29 3.25 5.61
N ASN A 295 4.45 3.39 4.97
CA ASN A 295 5.73 2.87 5.45
C ASN A 295 6.49 3.85 6.36
N LEU A 296 6.11 5.14 6.37
CA LEU A 296 6.80 6.14 7.18
C LEU A 296 6.56 5.89 8.68
N PRO A 297 7.53 6.26 9.54
CA PRO A 297 7.32 6.26 10.98
C PRO A 297 6.12 7.12 11.36
N LEU A 298 5.27 6.55 12.20
CA LEU A 298 4.05 7.15 12.70
C LEU A 298 4.21 8.61 13.20
N PRO A 299 5.22 8.96 14.01
CA PRO A 299 5.40 10.34 14.47
C PRO A 299 5.75 11.35 13.36
N CYS A 300 6.22 10.89 12.19
CA CYS A 300 6.59 11.74 11.07
C CYS A 300 5.40 12.09 10.17
N LEU A 301 4.20 11.55 10.44
CA LEU A 301 2.97 11.88 9.72
C LEU A 301 2.39 13.24 10.15
N ASP A 302 2.95 13.87 11.19
CA ASP A 302 2.69 15.25 11.60
C ASP A 302 2.83 16.23 10.42
N VAL A 303 3.76 15.94 9.51
CA VAL A 303 4.01 16.72 8.29
C VAL A 303 2.80 16.90 7.39
N LEU A 304 1.82 15.98 7.44
CA LEU A 304 0.59 16.10 6.65
C LEU A 304 -0.31 17.25 7.12
N LEU A 305 -0.09 17.75 8.35
CA LEU A 305 -0.90 18.79 9.00
C LEU A 305 -0.17 20.14 9.13
N ILE A 306 1.12 20.20 8.78
CA ILE A 306 1.96 21.40 8.90
C ILE A 306 1.53 22.59 8.02
N PRO A 307 1.05 22.40 6.77
CA PRO A 307 0.70 23.53 5.91
C PRO A 307 -0.24 24.53 6.58
N LYS A 308 0.01 25.83 6.34
CA LYS A 308 -0.84 26.89 6.87
C LYS A 308 -2.21 26.84 6.22
N VAL A 309 -3.23 27.26 6.98
CA VAL A 309 -4.58 27.45 6.43
C VAL A 309 -4.57 28.65 5.50
N GLN A 310 -4.89 28.43 4.23
CA GLN A 310 -4.98 29.47 3.21
C GLN A 310 -6.43 29.67 2.77
N GLN A 311 -6.70 30.72 2.00
CA GLN A 311 -8.04 30.96 1.47
C GLN A 311 -8.42 29.84 0.49
N GLY A 312 -9.51 29.13 0.79
CA GLY A 312 -9.96 27.96 0.01
C GLY A 312 -9.51 26.61 0.57
N SER A 313 -8.63 26.58 1.58
CA SER A 313 -8.28 25.36 2.31
C SER A 313 -9.46 24.86 3.14
N ILE A 314 -9.52 23.55 3.33
CA ILE A 314 -10.40 22.89 4.28
C ILE A 314 -9.77 23.04 5.67
N GLU A 315 -10.31 23.96 6.48
CA GLU A 315 -9.87 24.21 7.85
C GLU A 315 -10.71 23.41 8.86
N TYR A 316 -10.03 22.83 9.84
CA TYR A 316 -10.68 22.25 11.01
C TYR A 316 -9.81 22.40 12.25
N MET A 317 -10.34 23.06 13.29
CA MET A 317 -9.65 23.32 14.56
C MET A 317 -8.34 24.12 14.41
N GLY A 318 -8.31 25.05 13.46
CA GLY A 318 -7.14 25.88 13.13
C GLY A 318 -6.06 25.16 12.35
N VAL A 319 -6.33 23.94 11.85
CA VAL A 319 -5.36 23.10 11.11
C VAL A 319 -5.86 22.87 9.69
N ASN A 320 -4.94 22.83 8.73
CA ASN A 320 -5.23 22.51 7.34
C ASN A 320 -5.52 21.00 7.19
N MET A 321 -6.67 20.66 6.60
CA MET A 321 -7.13 19.28 6.37
C MET A 321 -7.14 18.88 4.90
N ASP A 322 -6.57 19.67 3.99
CA ASP A 322 -6.60 19.40 2.54
C ASP A 322 -6.00 18.04 2.22
N THR A 323 -4.85 17.72 2.81
CA THR A 323 -4.17 16.43 2.61
C THR A 323 -4.97 15.26 3.18
N VAL A 324 -5.55 15.41 4.38
CA VAL A 324 -6.36 14.37 5.01
C VAL A 324 -7.66 14.14 4.23
N ASN A 325 -8.28 15.22 3.73
CA ASN A 325 -9.47 15.14 2.90
C ASN A 325 -9.17 14.46 1.57
N MET A 326 -8.04 14.76 0.92
CA MET A 326 -7.62 14.08 -0.31
C MET A 326 -7.38 12.57 -0.08
N LEU A 327 -6.77 12.18 1.05
CA LEU A 327 -6.64 10.76 1.41
C LEU A 327 -8.00 10.09 1.62
N LEU A 328 -8.95 10.78 2.25
CA LEU A 328 -10.31 10.27 2.45
C LEU A 328 -11.04 10.10 1.12
N GLU A 329 -10.99 11.10 0.23
CA GLU A 329 -11.59 11.04 -1.11
C GLU A 329 -10.97 9.92 -1.94
N PHE A 330 -9.65 9.74 -1.87
CA PHE A 330 -8.96 8.62 -2.52
C PHE A 330 -9.46 7.26 -1.99
N MET A 331 -9.59 7.10 -0.67
CA MET A 331 -10.13 5.88 -0.05
C MET A 331 -11.58 5.63 -0.49
N GLU A 332 -12.44 6.65 -0.50
CA GLU A 332 -13.83 6.55 -0.94
C GLU A 332 -13.94 6.15 -2.41
N LYS A 333 -13.11 6.72 -3.29
CA LYS A 333 -13.03 6.34 -4.70
C LYS A 333 -12.66 4.87 -4.88
N ARG A 334 -11.71 4.35 -4.10
CA ARG A 334 -11.32 2.91 -4.12
C ARG A 334 -12.44 2.02 -3.61
N LEU A 335 -13.16 2.47 -2.58
CA LEU A 335 -14.32 1.77 -2.02
C LEU A 335 -15.46 1.64 -3.04
N ASP A 336 -15.70 2.67 -3.84
CA ASP A 336 -16.76 2.69 -4.86
C ASP A 336 -16.45 1.82 -6.07
N ARG A 337 -15.18 1.65 -6.43
CA ARG A 337 -14.77 0.78 -7.54
C ARG A 337 -14.95 -0.70 -7.24
N GLY A 338 -14.80 -1.12 -5.98
CA GLY A 338 -15.03 -2.50 -5.53
C GLY A 338 -14.12 -3.59 -6.14
N LYS A 339 -13.11 -3.21 -6.94
CA LYS A 339 -12.15 -4.14 -7.57
C LYS A 339 -10.90 -4.27 -6.72
N LYS A 340 -10.46 -5.52 -6.48
CA LYS A 340 -9.23 -5.85 -5.73
C LYS A 340 -9.12 -5.09 -4.40
N VAL A 341 -10.24 -5.01 -3.66
CA VAL A 341 -10.39 -4.19 -2.45
C VAL A 341 -9.23 -4.38 -1.46
N LYS A 342 -8.74 -5.62 -1.30
CA LYS A 342 -7.59 -5.91 -0.44
C LYS A 342 -6.33 -5.12 -0.84
N GLU A 343 -5.93 -5.17 -2.10
CA GLU A 343 -4.70 -4.54 -2.59
C GLU A 343 -4.84 -3.02 -2.68
N THR A 344 -6.04 -2.52 -3.00
CA THR A 344 -6.25 -1.10 -3.34
C THR A 344 -6.72 -0.25 -2.17
N LEU A 345 -7.48 -0.81 -1.22
CA LEU A 345 -8.09 -0.06 -0.12
C LEU A 345 -7.24 -0.08 1.15
N LEU A 346 -6.64 -1.22 1.49
CA LEU A 346 -5.92 -1.41 2.75
C LEU A 346 -4.83 -0.36 3.03
N PRO A 347 -4.00 0.05 2.05
CA PRO A 347 -2.97 1.07 2.30
C PRO A 347 -3.57 2.39 2.78
N SER A 348 -4.63 2.86 2.12
CA SER A 348 -5.33 4.10 2.50
C SER A 348 -6.04 3.99 3.85
N LEU A 349 -6.71 2.86 4.13
CA LEU A 349 -7.39 2.63 5.40
C LEU A 349 -6.40 2.60 6.57
N ASN A 350 -5.29 1.86 6.42
CA ASN A 350 -4.28 1.75 7.48
C ASN A 350 -3.61 3.10 7.74
N LEU A 351 -3.27 3.86 6.69
CA LEU A 351 -2.69 5.19 6.83
C LEU A 351 -3.63 6.16 7.58
N LEU A 352 -4.90 6.21 7.18
CA LEU A 352 -5.92 7.04 7.84
C LEU A 352 -6.15 6.60 9.30
N THR A 353 -6.17 5.29 9.56
CA THR A 353 -6.33 4.72 10.90
C THR A 353 -5.20 5.13 11.82
N GLU A 354 -3.96 4.93 11.41
CA GLU A 354 -2.81 5.24 12.24
C GLU A 354 -2.60 6.75 12.40
N SER A 355 -2.84 7.54 11.35
CA SER A 355 -2.85 9.01 11.46
C SER A 355 -3.92 9.49 12.46
N ALA A 356 -5.12 8.90 12.46
CA ALA A 356 -6.16 9.21 13.43
C ALA A 356 -5.85 8.73 14.86
N ARG A 357 -5.03 7.69 15.01
CA ARG A 357 -4.58 7.21 16.33
C ARG A 357 -3.68 8.26 17.00
N ILE A 358 -2.80 8.89 16.23
CA ILE A 358 -1.77 9.82 16.73
C ILE A 358 -2.27 11.26 16.77
N HIS A 359 -2.90 11.73 15.70
CA HIS A 359 -3.31 13.13 15.54
C HIS A 359 -4.79 13.29 15.88
N ARG A 360 -5.05 14.05 16.95
CA ARG A 360 -6.41 14.29 17.45
C ARG A 360 -7.26 15.05 16.44
N GLU A 361 -6.67 16.02 15.76
CA GLU A 361 -7.29 16.89 14.77
C GLU A 361 -7.74 16.05 13.55
N THR A 362 -6.84 15.19 13.02
CA THR A 362 -7.17 14.20 11.98
C THR A 362 -8.33 13.31 12.41
N ARG A 363 -8.26 12.74 13.62
CA ARG A 363 -9.32 11.85 14.12
C ARG A 363 -10.67 12.55 14.20
N LYS A 364 -10.74 13.76 14.75
CA LYS A 364 -11.99 14.52 14.88
C LYS A 364 -12.53 14.93 13.51
N PHE A 365 -11.67 15.33 12.58
CA PHE A 365 -12.05 15.65 11.19
C PHE A 365 -12.62 14.43 10.47
N LEU A 366 -11.90 13.29 10.48
CA LEU A 366 -12.36 12.03 9.86
C LEU A 366 -13.64 11.51 10.53
N ARG A 367 -13.73 11.61 11.86
CA ARG A 367 -14.95 11.27 12.61
C ARG A 367 -16.15 12.08 12.11
N MET A 368 -15.99 13.39 11.93
CA MET A 368 -17.06 14.26 11.42
C MET A 368 -17.50 13.88 9.99
N LYS A 369 -16.55 13.56 9.10
CA LYS A 369 -16.83 13.19 7.71
C LYS A 369 -17.41 11.78 7.55
N VAL A 370 -16.79 10.78 8.20
CA VAL A 370 -17.12 9.36 8.02
C VAL A 370 -18.30 8.95 8.90
N LEU A 371 -18.34 9.44 10.14
CA LEU A 371 -19.36 9.10 11.13
C LEU A 371 -19.99 10.39 11.67
N PRO A 372 -20.81 11.12 10.90
CA PRO A 372 -21.52 12.27 11.44
C PRO A 372 -22.49 11.86 12.57
N PRO A 373 -22.91 12.78 13.45
CA PRO A 373 -23.95 12.51 14.45
C PRO A 373 -25.19 11.84 13.84
N LEU A 374 -25.70 10.80 14.50
CA LEU A 374 -26.75 9.95 13.92
C LEU A 374 -28.08 10.70 13.85
N ARG A 375 -28.63 10.86 12.65
CA ARG A 375 -30.03 11.30 12.48
C ARG A 375 -30.91 10.17 11.99
N ASP A 376 -30.38 9.34 11.10
CA ASP A 376 -31.06 8.12 10.66
C ASP A 376 -30.75 6.95 11.61
N VAL A 377 -31.79 6.54 12.32
CA VAL A 377 -31.82 5.40 13.27
C VAL A 377 -32.79 4.31 12.83
N LYS A 378 -33.45 4.45 11.67
CA LYS A 378 -34.44 3.48 11.18
C LYS A 378 -33.82 2.41 10.29
N ASN A 379 -32.85 2.81 9.48
CA ASN A 379 -32.14 1.88 8.60
C ASN A 379 -30.99 1.19 9.34
N ARG A 380 -30.66 -0.02 8.90
CA ARG A 380 -29.49 -0.73 9.45
C ARG A 380 -28.19 0.01 9.11
N PRO A 381 -27.17 0.00 9.98
CA PRO A 381 -25.91 0.71 9.77
C PRO A 381 -25.21 0.38 8.44
N GLU A 382 -25.31 -0.85 7.94
CA GLU A 382 -24.72 -1.31 6.68
C GLU A 382 -25.51 -0.89 5.41
N VAL A 383 -26.74 -0.41 5.55
CA VAL A 383 -27.61 -0.03 4.43
C VAL A 383 -27.44 1.46 4.12
N GLY A 384 -27.02 1.77 2.89
CA GLY A 384 -26.86 3.14 2.39
C GLY A 384 -25.59 3.34 1.56
N SER A 385 -25.43 4.55 1.02
CA SER A 385 -24.31 4.95 0.17
C SER A 385 -23.29 5.87 0.88
N ALA A 386 -23.52 6.25 2.14
CA ALA A 386 -22.55 7.06 2.88
C ALA A 386 -21.28 6.24 3.21
N PRO A 387 -20.13 6.90 3.45
CA PRO A 387 -18.88 6.22 3.82
C PRO A 387 -19.05 5.26 5.00
N ARG A 388 -19.78 5.68 6.05
CA ARG A 388 -20.19 4.80 7.17
C ARG A 388 -20.77 3.48 6.68
N ASN A 389 -21.81 3.54 5.85
CA ASN A 389 -22.55 2.35 5.45
C ASN A 389 -21.66 1.39 4.64
N LYS A 390 -20.85 1.94 3.72
CA LYS A 390 -19.92 1.17 2.90
C LYS A 390 -18.85 0.49 3.77
N LEU A 391 -18.28 1.20 4.76
CA LEU A 391 -17.29 0.64 5.68
C LEU A 391 -17.89 -0.40 6.64
N VAL A 392 -19.10 -0.17 7.15
CA VAL A 392 -19.80 -1.16 8.00
C VAL A 392 -20.08 -2.45 7.22
N ARG A 393 -20.45 -2.36 5.93
CA ARG A 393 -20.56 -3.55 5.05
C ARG A 393 -19.24 -4.33 4.93
N LEU A 394 -18.10 -3.65 4.98
CA LEU A 394 -16.80 -4.33 4.93
C LEU A 394 -16.48 -5.09 6.22
N MET A 395 -17.09 -4.75 7.36
CA MET A 395 -16.84 -5.44 8.64
C MET A 395 -17.31 -6.91 8.62
N THR A 396 -18.19 -7.27 7.68
CA THR A 396 -18.68 -8.63 7.46
C THR A 396 -18.20 -9.21 6.13
N TYR A 397 -17.15 -8.62 5.54
CA TYR A 397 -16.55 -9.09 4.29
C TYR A 397 -15.83 -10.44 4.45
N ILE A 398 -15.71 -11.18 3.35
CA ILE A 398 -15.11 -12.53 3.34
C ILE A 398 -13.61 -12.48 3.67
N ASP A 399 -12.87 -11.52 3.13
CA ASP A 399 -11.43 -11.37 3.42
C ASP A 399 -11.20 -10.83 4.83
N THR A 400 -10.38 -11.54 5.60
CA THR A 400 -10.15 -11.24 7.01
C THR A 400 -9.34 -9.97 7.23
N ASP A 401 -8.46 -9.60 6.32
CA ASP A 401 -7.64 -8.40 6.48
C ASP A 401 -8.49 -7.17 6.22
N VAL A 402 -9.33 -7.20 5.18
CA VAL A 402 -10.28 -6.12 4.86
C VAL A 402 -11.28 -5.92 6.00
N LYS A 403 -11.89 -6.99 6.52
CA LYS A 403 -12.89 -6.87 7.61
C LYS A 403 -12.26 -6.28 8.88
N HIS A 404 -11.04 -6.71 9.22
CA HIS A 404 -10.34 -6.24 10.42
C HIS A 404 -9.92 -4.78 10.27
N CYS A 405 -9.36 -4.38 9.13
CA CYS A 405 -8.91 -3.00 8.92
C CYS A 405 -10.08 -2.01 8.87
N ALA A 406 -11.21 -2.36 8.23
CA ALA A 406 -12.39 -1.51 8.21
C ALA A 406 -12.99 -1.32 9.62
N ALA A 407 -13.09 -2.41 10.38
CA ALA A 407 -13.56 -2.35 11.77
C ALA A 407 -12.61 -1.54 12.67
N GLU A 408 -11.29 -1.71 12.49
CA GLU A 408 -10.27 -1.00 13.25
C GLU A 408 -10.35 0.51 13.01
N PHE A 409 -10.46 0.94 11.74
CA PHE A 409 -10.60 2.34 11.39
C PHE A 409 -11.79 2.99 12.10
N LEU A 410 -12.96 2.36 12.01
CA LEU A 410 -14.18 2.85 12.67
C LEU A 410 -14.05 2.85 14.19
N PHE A 411 -13.36 1.86 14.78
CA PHE A 411 -13.14 1.78 16.21
C PHE A 411 -12.22 2.92 16.72
N VAL A 412 -11.15 3.23 16.00
CA VAL A 412 -10.27 4.38 16.29
C VAL A 412 -11.03 5.70 16.19
N LEU A 413 -11.87 5.89 15.17
CA LEU A 413 -12.73 7.08 15.07
C LEU A 413 -13.74 7.19 16.24
N CYS A 414 -14.11 6.05 16.83
CA CYS A 414 -14.94 5.98 18.03
C CYS A 414 -14.13 6.18 19.34
N LYS A 415 -12.89 6.67 19.27
CA LYS A 415 -11.93 6.74 20.40
C LYS A 415 -11.82 5.40 21.14
N GLU A 416 -11.86 4.29 20.41
CA GLU A 416 -11.78 2.93 20.94
C GLU A 416 -12.81 2.59 22.03
N SER A 417 -13.95 3.30 22.02
CA SER A 417 -15.05 3.05 22.96
C SER A 417 -16.02 2.04 22.38
N VAL A 418 -16.19 0.91 23.08
CA VAL A 418 -17.12 -0.17 22.70
C VAL A 418 -18.55 0.37 22.53
N SER A 419 -19.04 1.17 23.48
CA SER A 419 -20.40 1.73 23.42
C SER A 419 -20.61 2.64 22.23
N ARG A 420 -19.65 3.55 21.94
CA ARG A 420 -19.73 4.42 20.76
C ARG A 420 -19.60 3.62 19.47
N PHE A 421 -18.73 2.63 19.44
CA PHE A 421 -18.57 1.76 18.28
C PHE A 421 -19.86 1.00 17.95
N ILE A 422 -20.52 0.40 18.94
CA ILE A 422 -21.80 -0.29 18.77
C ILE A 422 -22.88 0.68 18.29
N LYS A 423 -22.95 1.90 18.85
CA LYS A 423 -23.91 2.93 18.41
C LYS A 423 -23.86 3.18 16.90
N TYR A 424 -22.66 3.23 16.30
CA TYR A 424 -22.50 3.58 14.88
C TYR A 424 -22.51 2.38 13.92
N THR A 425 -22.21 1.18 14.42
CA THR A 425 -22.00 -0.01 13.56
C THR A 425 -23.04 -1.11 13.78
N GLY A 426 -23.74 -1.12 14.91
CA GLY A 426 -24.57 -2.23 15.37
C GLY A 426 -23.73 -3.38 15.91
N TYR A 427 -24.15 -3.98 17.01
CA TYR A 427 -23.36 -5.03 17.67
C TYR A 427 -23.15 -6.26 16.78
N GLY A 428 -24.10 -6.60 15.91
CA GLY A 428 -23.94 -7.72 14.96
C GLY A 428 -22.73 -7.57 14.03
N ASN A 429 -22.49 -6.36 13.52
CA ASN A 429 -21.31 -6.07 12.69
C ASN A 429 -20.04 -5.94 13.56
N ALA A 430 -20.15 -5.33 14.73
CA ALA A 430 -19.03 -5.08 15.65
C ALA A 430 -18.48 -6.34 16.33
N ALA A 431 -19.30 -7.38 16.51
CA ALA A 431 -18.99 -8.56 17.32
C ALA A 431 -17.68 -9.24 16.90
N GLY A 432 -17.37 -9.29 15.60
CA GLY A 432 -16.14 -9.90 15.10
C GLY A 432 -14.87 -9.22 15.63
N LEU A 433 -14.83 -7.88 15.62
CA LEU A 433 -13.70 -7.12 16.16
C LEU A 433 -13.65 -7.21 17.69
N LEU A 434 -14.80 -7.05 18.34
CA LEU A 434 -14.90 -7.08 19.81
C LEU A 434 -14.47 -8.44 20.37
N ALA A 435 -14.85 -9.54 19.71
CA ALA A 435 -14.40 -10.89 20.06
C ALA A 435 -12.89 -11.05 19.88
N ALA A 436 -12.34 -10.62 18.74
CA ALA A 436 -10.90 -10.71 18.47
C ALA A 436 -10.05 -9.92 19.50
N ARG A 437 -10.59 -8.84 20.07
CA ARG A 437 -9.93 -8.03 21.10
C ARG A 437 -10.28 -8.39 22.54
N GLY A 438 -11.14 -9.37 22.78
CA GLY A 438 -11.62 -9.69 24.14
C GLY A 438 -12.48 -8.58 24.77
N LEU A 439 -13.07 -7.69 23.97
CA LEU A 439 -13.85 -6.52 24.44
C LEU A 439 -15.36 -6.81 24.56
N MET A 440 -15.77 -8.08 24.46
CA MET A 440 -17.17 -8.49 24.51
C MET A 440 -17.85 -8.19 25.86
N ARG A 441 -17.07 -8.02 26.95
CA ARG A 441 -17.57 -7.60 28.27
C ARG A 441 -17.69 -6.08 28.44
N GLY A 442 -17.35 -5.29 27.43
CA GLY A 442 -17.39 -3.82 27.50
C GLY A 442 -16.21 -3.20 28.27
N GLY A 443 -15.10 -3.93 28.42
CA GLY A 443 -13.87 -3.40 29.03
C GLY A 443 -13.29 -2.23 28.23
N SER A 444 -12.69 -1.27 28.93
CA SER A 444 -11.97 -0.14 28.31
C SER A 444 -10.49 -0.50 28.21
N ASN A 445 -9.89 -0.34 27.02
CA ASN A 445 -8.42 -0.37 26.91
C ASN A 445 -7.86 0.91 27.54
N PRO A 446 -6.65 0.88 28.14
CA PRO A 446 -6.00 2.03 28.77
C PRO A 446 -5.37 2.98 27.74
N THR A 447 -6.08 3.32 26.66
CA THR A 447 -5.64 4.29 25.65
C THR A 447 -6.10 5.70 26.05
N HIS A 448 -5.16 6.64 26.20
CA HIS A 448 -5.41 8.03 26.63
C HIS A 448 -6.19 8.82 25.56
N TYR A 449 -7.52 8.76 25.59
CA TYR A 449 -8.39 9.65 24.82
C TYR A 449 -9.07 10.67 25.73
N SER A 450 -9.24 11.91 25.25
CA SER A 450 -9.99 12.92 26.00
C SER A 450 -11.47 12.57 26.08
N GLU A 451 -12.01 12.53 27.30
CA GLU A 451 -13.43 12.44 27.59
C GLU A 451 -14.08 13.80 27.40
N ASP A 452 -14.48 14.11 26.17
CA ASP A 452 -15.54 15.08 25.93
C ASP A 452 -15.94 15.06 24.46
N ASP A 453 -17.24 14.92 24.24
CA ASP A 453 -18.07 15.28 23.08
C ASP A 453 -19.30 14.35 23.10
N ASP A 454 -20.40 14.81 23.71
CA ASP A 454 -21.71 14.17 23.53
C ASP A 454 -22.12 14.30 22.06
N SER A 455 -22.33 13.14 21.42
CA SER A 455 -22.68 13.04 20.00
C SER A 455 -24.11 12.56 19.80
N ASP A 456 -24.89 12.49 20.88
CA ASP A 456 -26.30 12.14 20.83
C ASP A 456 -27.09 13.35 20.29
N THR A 457 -27.66 13.17 19.11
CA THR A 457 -28.63 14.10 18.52
C THR A 457 -29.98 13.97 19.23
N GLU A 458 -30.86 14.95 19.09
CA GLU A 458 -32.21 14.89 19.65
C GLU A 458 -32.96 13.65 19.14
N GLU A 459 -32.89 13.38 17.83
CA GLU A 459 -33.53 12.22 17.20
C GLU A 459 -32.99 10.89 17.77
N TYR A 460 -31.67 10.82 18.04
CA TYR A 460 -31.07 9.63 18.63
C TYR A 460 -31.48 9.45 20.09
N ARG A 461 -31.55 10.53 20.89
CA ARG A 461 -31.96 10.45 22.30
C ARG A 461 -33.39 9.94 22.46
N GLU A 462 -34.30 10.39 21.60
CA GLU A 462 -35.70 9.93 21.57
C GLU A 462 -35.81 8.46 21.15
N ALA A 463 -35.03 8.05 20.15
CA ALA A 463 -35.07 6.70 19.61
C ALA A 463 -34.32 5.67 20.47
N LYS A 464 -33.32 6.09 21.26
CA LYS A 464 -32.41 5.22 22.03
C LYS A 464 -33.08 4.07 22.79
N PRO A 465 -34.24 4.26 23.48
CA PRO A 465 -34.91 3.17 24.17
C PRO A 465 -35.44 2.06 23.24
N HIS A 466 -35.71 2.39 21.98
CA HIS A 466 -36.32 1.51 20.98
C HIS A 466 -35.31 0.95 19.98
N ILE A 467 -34.02 1.31 20.10
CA ILE A 467 -32.97 0.79 19.21
C ILE A 467 -32.55 -0.60 19.68
N ASN A 468 -32.67 -1.58 18.80
CA ASN A 468 -32.10 -2.91 19.03
C ASN A 468 -30.57 -2.84 18.92
N PRO A 469 -29.80 -3.15 20.00
CA PRO A 469 -28.34 -3.05 19.98
C PRO A 469 -27.66 -3.96 18.95
N VAL A 470 -28.28 -5.09 18.59
CA VAL A 470 -27.74 -6.06 17.63
C VAL A 470 -27.84 -5.52 16.21
N THR A 471 -29.01 -5.02 15.82
CA THR A 471 -29.26 -4.54 14.46
C THR A 471 -28.92 -3.05 14.27
N GLY A 472 -28.75 -2.30 15.37
CA GLY A 472 -28.38 -0.89 15.35
C GLY A 472 -29.48 0.04 14.81
N ARG A 473 -30.73 -0.43 14.77
CA ARG A 473 -31.89 0.33 14.29
C ARG A 473 -33.06 0.26 15.26
N VAL A 474 -33.97 1.21 15.14
CA VAL A 474 -35.30 1.12 15.73
C VAL A 474 -36.07 0.01 15.04
N GLU A 475 -36.61 -0.92 15.81
CA GLU A 475 -37.49 -1.98 15.30
C GLU A 475 -38.91 -1.69 15.74
N ASP A 476 -39.87 -1.94 14.85
CA ASP A 476 -41.28 -1.87 15.21
C ASP A 476 -41.57 -2.92 16.29
N GLU A 477 -42.42 -2.58 17.25
CA GLU A 477 -42.85 -3.52 18.28
C GLU A 477 -43.47 -4.75 17.62
N GLN A 478 -42.79 -5.89 17.72
CA GLN A 478 -43.35 -7.14 17.21
C GLN A 478 -44.49 -7.59 18.12
N PRO A 479 -45.61 -8.08 17.56
CA PRO A 479 -46.68 -8.64 18.36
C PRO A 479 -46.12 -9.79 19.20
N ASN A 480 -46.58 -9.88 20.45
CA ASN A 480 -46.07 -10.90 21.35
C ASN A 480 -46.44 -12.29 20.80
N PRO A 481 -45.47 -13.17 20.48
CA PRO A 481 -45.76 -14.48 19.90
C PRO A 481 -46.64 -15.37 20.80
N MET A 482 -46.70 -15.06 22.09
CA MET A 482 -47.47 -15.78 23.10
C MET A 482 -48.84 -15.12 23.38
N GLU A 483 -49.18 -14.05 22.67
CA GLU A 483 -50.47 -13.37 22.79
C GLU A 483 -51.60 -14.28 22.29
N GLY A 484 -52.62 -14.48 23.12
CA GLY A 484 -53.72 -15.41 22.82
C GLY A 484 -53.45 -16.89 23.14
N MET A 485 -52.25 -17.26 23.63
CA MET A 485 -51.96 -18.62 24.11
C MET A 485 -52.34 -18.81 25.57
N THR A 486 -52.94 -19.95 25.91
CA THR A 486 -53.16 -20.36 27.32
C THR A 486 -51.84 -20.74 27.99
N GLU A 487 -51.74 -20.67 29.32
CA GLU A 487 -50.51 -21.04 30.05
C GLU A 487 -50.02 -22.45 29.71
N GLU A 488 -50.94 -23.42 29.58
CA GLU A 488 -50.60 -24.79 29.14
C GLU A 488 -49.97 -24.82 27.74
N GLN A 489 -50.45 -23.99 26.81
CA GLN A 489 -49.86 -23.88 25.47
C GLN A 489 -48.47 -23.23 25.51
N LYS A 490 -48.26 -22.25 26.39
CA LYS A 490 -46.94 -21.64 26.60
C LYS A 490 -45.94 -22.66 27.12
N GLU A 491 -46.33 -23.48 28.10
CA GLU A 491 -45.48 -24.55 28.65
C GLU A 491 -45.14 -25.61 27.59
N LEU A 492 -46.11 -26.00 26.76
CA LEU A 492 -45.89 -26.95 25.67
C LEU A 492 -44.90 -26.42 24.63
N GLU A 493 -45.02 -25.15 24.22
CA GLU A 493 -44.09 -24.54 23.25
C GLU A 493 -42.70 -24.33 23.87
N ALA A 494 -42.62 -23.99 25.17
CA ALA A 494 -41.36 -23.92 25.90
C ALA A 494 -40.66 -25.29 25.96
N MET A 495 -41.39 -26.37 26.26
CA MET A 495 -40.85 -27.74 26.27
C MET A 495 -40.39 -28.19 24.89
N LYS A 496 -41.08 -27.75 23.83
CA LYS A 496 -40.67 -28.00 22.45
C LYS A 496 -39.38 -27.26 22.09
N LEU A 497 -39.23 -26.01 22.50
CA LEU A 497 -37.98 -25.23 22.37
C LEU A 497 -36.82 -25.91 23.10
N VAL A 498 -37.03 -26.36 24.35
CA VAL A 498 -36.00 -27.10 25.11
C VAL A 498 -35.58 -28.37 24.38
N LYS A 499 -36.53 -29.16 23.86
CA LYS A 499 -36.22 -30.36 23.05
C LYS A 499 -35.45 -30.01 21.78
N MET A 500 -35.74 -28.89 21.13
CA MET A 500 -34.99 -28.42 19.97
C MET A 500 -33.55 -28.03 20.34
N PHE A 501 -33.35 -27.26 21.42
CA PHE A 501 -32.03 -26.90 21.92
C PHE A 501 -31.19 -28.13 22.30
N ASP A 502 -31.78 -29.09 23.04
CA ASP A 502 -31.13 -30.33 23.43
C ASP A 502 -30.73 -31.16 22.20
N LYS A 503 -31.62 -31.27 21.20
CA LYS A 503 -31.31 -31.95 19.94
C LYS A 503 -30.15 -31.29 19.17
N LEU A 504 -30.15 -29.97 19.08
CA LEU A 504 -29.10 -29.21 18.40
C LEU A 504 -27.75 -29.30 19.15
N SER A 505 -27.78 -29.29 20.48
CA SER A 505 -26.59 -29.41 21.31
C SER A 505 -25.99 -30.82 21.24
N ARG A 506 -26.81 -31.87 21.35
CA ARG A 506 -26.38 -33.28 21.18
C ARG A 506 -25.88 -33.59 19.78
N GLY A 507 -26.45 -32.92 18.76
CA GLY A 507 -25.96 -33.00 17.39
C GLY A 507 -24.68 -32.21 17.12
N HIS A 508 -24.09 -31.56 18.14
CA HIS A 508 -22.94 -30.66 18.04
C HIS A 508 -23.12 -29.53 17.01
N VAL A 509 -24.37 -29.15 16.72
CA VAL A 509 -24.69 -28.03 15.84
C VAL A 509 -24.52 -26.69 16.56
N ILE A 510 -24.80 -26.66 17.87
CA ILE A 510 -24.60 -25.49 18.74
C ILE A 510 -23.76 -25.87 19.96
N GLN A 511 -22.82 -25.00 20.34
CA GLN A 511 -22.00 -25.14 21.54
C GLN A 511 -22.20 -23.93 22.45
N PRO A 512 -22.69 -24.11 23.69
CA PRO A 512 -22.76 -23.02 24.66
C PRO A 512 -21.37 -22.49 25.02
N MET A 513 -21.21 -21.16 25.03
CA MET A 513 -19.95 -20.48 25.31
C MET A 513 -20.12 -19.53 26.50
N LYS A 514 -19.06 -19.36 27.29
CA LYS A 514 -18.92 -18.35 28.35
C LYS A 514 -17.84 -17.33 28.00
N LEU A 515 -17.96 -16.13 28.57
CA LEU A 515 -16.92 -15.12 28.53
C LEU A 515 -16.00 -15.27 29.75
N THR A 516 -14.70 -15.39 29.51
CA THR A 516 -13.66 -15.41 30.56
C THR A 516 -13.49 -14.03 31.21
N ALA A 517 -12.74 -13.96 32.31
CA ALA A 517 -12.39 -12.68 32.94
C ALA A 517 -11.73 -11.71 31.94
N ASP A 518 -10.91 -12.25 31.04
CA ASP A 518 -10.19 -11.54 29.98
C ASP A 518 -11.06 -11.26 28.73
N GLY A 519 -12.36 -11.56 28.78
CA GLY A 519 -13.33 -11.27 27.73
C GLY A 519 -13.25 -12.16 26.48
N GLN A 520 -12.47 -13.24 26.53
CA GLN A 520 -12.40 -14.28 25.50
C GLN A 520 -13.54 -15.30 25.64
N MET A 521 -14.01 -15.84 24.51
CA MET A 521 -15.05 -16.88 24.50
C MET A 521 -14.46 -18.28 24.72
N THR A 522 -15.00 -19.03 25.67
CA THR A 522 -14.61 -20.42 25.99
C THR A 522 -15.84 -21.30 26.12
N ALA A 523 -15.72 -22.61 25.97
CA ALA A 523 -16.86 -23.51 26.14
C ALA A 523 -17.41 -23.43 27.57
N LEU A 524 -18.74 -23.44 27.70
CA LEU A 524 -19.40 -23.56 29.00
C LEU A 524 -19.31 -25.02 29.45
N GLU A 525 -18.71 -25.29 30.61
CA GLU A 525 -18.60 -26.62 31.17
C GLU A 525 -19.81 -26.97 32.05
N ALA A 526 -20.05 -28.26 32.28
CA ALA A 526 -21.17 -28.71 33.13
C ALA A 526 -21.13 -28.13 34.55
N ALA A 527 -19.93 -27.86 35.08
CA ALA A 527 -19.75 -27.22 36.38
C ALA A 527 -20.18 -25.74 36.39
N ASP A 528 -20.03 -25.02 35.28
CA ASP A 528 -20.45 -23.61 35.17
C ASP A 528 -21.99 -23.48 35.18
N LEU A 529 -22.69 -24.48 34.63
CA LEU A 529 -24.16 -24.54 34.62
C LEU A 529 -24.75 -24.72 36.02
N GLU A 530 -24.04 -25.37 36.95
CA GLU A 530 -24.50 -25.50 38.33
C GLU A 530 -24.42 -24.18 39.10
N MET A 531 -23.47 -23.30 38.75
CA MET A 531 -23.32 -21.98 39.35
C MET A 531 -24.36 -20.95 38.87
N LEU A 532 -25.05 -21.22 37.75
CA LEU A 532 -26.10 -20.37 37.17
C LEU A 532 -27.50 -20.67 37.75
N LYS A 533 -27.66 -21.67 38.63
CA LYS A 533 -28.94 -21.92 39.30
C LYS A 533 -29.28 -20.70 40.19
N PRO A 534 -30.51 -20.17 40.13
CA PRO A 534 -30.89 -19.02 40.93
C PRO A 534 -30.70 -19.34 42.42
N GLN A 535 -29.82 -18.59 43.09
CA GLN A 535 -29.76 -18.63 44.54
C GLN A 535 -31.11 -18.13 45.06
N GLN A 536 -31.73 -18.92 45.95
CA GLN A 536 -32.97 -18.51 46.63
C GLN A 536 -32.79 -17.10 47.21
N PRO A 537 -33.82 -16.23 47.13
CA PRO A 537 -33.73 -14.89 47.69
C PRO A 537 -33.41 -15.01 49.18
N ARG A 538 -32.28 -14.43 49.60
CA ARG A 538 -31.95 -14.32 51.02
C ARG A 538 -33.04 -13.46 51.69
N PRO A 539 -33.57 -13.87 52.85
CA PRO A 539 -34.56 -13.05 53.55
C PRO A 539 -33.93 -11.71 53.91
N HIS A 540 -34.64 -10.62 53.58
CA HIS A 540 -34.31 -9.27 54.03
C HIS A 540 -34.26 -9.26 55.56
N ASN A 541 -33.06 -9.10 56.15
CA ASN A 541 -32.95 -8.66 57.53
C ASN A 541 -33.38 -7.19 57.57
N SER A 542 -34.53 -6.94 58.18
CA SER A 542 -34.94 -5.63 58.67
C SER A 542 -33.89 -5.16 59.67
N VAL A 543 -33.11 -4.14 59.30
CA VAL A 543 -32.35 -3.35 60.26
C VAL A 543 -33.37 -2.50 60.99
N SER A 544 -33.61 -2.84 62.26
CA SER A 544 -34.22 -1.97 63.24
C SER A 544 -33.27 -0.81 63.52
N ASP A 545 -33.70 0.39 63.16
CA ASP A 545 -33.14 1.62 63.72
C ASP A 545 -33.52 1.67 65.20
N GLU A 546 -32.55 1.41 66.08
CA GLU A 546 -32.59 1.85 67.47
C GLU A 546 -31.59 2.99 67.65
N ASP A 547 -32.19 4.14 67.96
CA ASP A 547 -31.68 5.36 68.58
C ASP A 547 -30.31 5.27 69.27
N SER A 548 -29.44 6.25 68.99
CA SER A 548 -28.58 6.87 70.01
C SER A 548 -28.17 8.30 69.64
N ASN A 549 -28.82 9.26 70.32
CA ASN A 549 -28.48 10.67 70.57
C ASN A 549 -28.41 11.69 69.42
#